data_AF-A0A933V2H5-F1
#
_entry.id   AF-A0A933V2H5-F1
#
_cell.length_a   1.000
_cell.length_b   1.000
_cell.length_c   1.000
_cell.angle_alpha   90.00
_cell.angle_beta   90.00
_cell.angle_gamma   90.00
#
_symmetry.space_group_name_H-M   'P 1'
#
loop_
_entity.id
_entity.type
_entity.pdbx_description
1 polymer ?
#
loop_
_entity_poly.entity_id
_entity_poly.type
_entity_poly.pdbx_seq_one_letter_code
_entity_poly.pdbx_strand_id
1 'polypeptide(L)'
;MLRNDIFSSLSPSIKKDVESWVVNSLKVKMIKKLDNLLEVEGRVNARKLFLVPVFTIAELSKRVNESAPEIKTFFYKELITTIDEAESKLV
;
A
#
# COMPACT_ATOMS: atom_id res chain seq x y z
N MET A 1 -13.27 0.78 10.15
CA MET A 1 -13.01 -0.66 10.30
C MET A 1 -12.54 -1.15 8.94
N LEU A 2 -11.23 -1.04 8.65
CA LEU A 2 -10.68 -1.51 7.37
C LEU A 2 -10.82 -3.03 7.32
N ARG A 3 -11.22 -3.55 6.16
CA ARG A 3 -11.66 -4.92 5.87
C ARG A 3 -10.59 -5.99 6.23
N ASN A 4 -10.35 -6.24 7.52
CA ASN A 4 -9.36 -7.23 7.98
C ASN A 4 -9.74 -8.69 7.62
N ASP A 5 -10.97 -8.91 7.19
CA ASP A 5 -11.54 -10.26 6.96
C ASP A 5 -11.57 -10.73 5.51
N ILE A 6 -11.16 -9.94 4.52
CA ILE A 6 -11.26 -10.33 3.09
C ILE A 6 -10.50 -11.63 2.81
N PHE A 7 -9.32 -11.78 3.40
CA PHE A 7 -8.45 -12.94 3.18
C PHE A 7 -8.58 -13.99 4.28
N SER A 8 -9.64 -13.92 5.10
CA SER A 8 -9.83 -14.84 6.24
C SER A 8 -10.09 -16.29 5.79
N SER A 9 -10.64 -16.48 4.59
CA SER A 9 -10.89 -17.79 3.99
C SER A 9 -9.67 -18.42 3.32
N LEU A 10 -8.58 -17.65 3.12
CA LEU A 10 -7.37 -18.13 2.47
C LEU A 10 -6.46 -18.85 3.47
N SER A 11 -5.69 -19.83 2.96
CA SER A 11 -4.65 -20.46 3.77
C SER A 11 -3.61 -19.40 4.22
N PRO A 12 -2.95 -19.59 5.39
CA PRO A 12 -1.98 -18.60 5.89
C PRO A 12 -0.85 -18.27 4.92
N SER A 13 -0.42 -19.23 4.09
CA SER A 13 0.61 -18.99 3.06
C SER A 13 0.09 -18.05 1.97
N ILE A 14 -1.08 -18.37 1.41
CA ILE A 14 -1.69 -17.56 0.34
C ILE A 14 -1.99 -16.16 0.86
N LYS A 15 -2.46 -16.02 2.11
CA LYS A 15 -2.70 -14.72 2.74
C LYS A 15 -1.45 -13.85 2.76
N LYS A 16 -0.29 -14.41 3.11
CA LYS A 16 0.99 -13.68 3.12
C LYS A 16 1.43 -13.28 1.71
N ASP A 17 1.24 -14.16 0.73
CA ASP A 17 1.61 -13.88 -0.67
C ASP A 17 0.73 -12.76 -1.24
N VAL A 18 -0.58 -12.82 -1.00
CA VAL A 18 -1.54 -11.78 -1.41
C VAL A 18 -1.24 -10.46 -0.71
N GLU A 19 -0.99 -10.46 0.60
CA GLU A 19 -0.63 -9.24 1.33
C GLU A 19 0.66 -8.62 0.77
N SER A 20 1.68 -9.43 0.52
CA SER A 20 2.94 -8.99 -0.08
C SER A 20 2.73 -8.39 -1.47
N TRP A 21 1.86 -9.01 -2.28
CA TRP A 21 1.48 -8.51 -3.59
C TRP A 21 0.75 -7.15 -3.50
N VAL A 22 -0.21 -7.01 -2.58
CA VAL A 22 -0.93 -5.75 -2.33
C VAL A 22 0.03 -4.65 -1.92
N VAL A 23 0.90 -4.92 -0.95
CA VAL A 23 1.88 -3.95 -0.43
C VAL A 23 2.83 -3.48 -1.54
N ASN A 24 3.38 -4.40 -2.33
CA ASN A 24 4.30 -4.04 -3.40
C ASN A 24 3.60 -3.28 -4.53
N SER A 25 2.41 -3.72 -4.91
CA SER A 25 1.59 -3.03 -5.92
C SER A 25 1.25 -1.61 -5.48
N LEU A 26 0.85 -1.43 -4.22
CA LEU A 26 0.54 -0.14 -3.63
C LEU A 26 1.77 0.78 -3.61
N LYS A 27 2.93 0.30 -3.16
CA LYS A 27 4.19 1.08 -3.17
C LYS A 27 4.52 1.60 -4.56
N VAL A 28 4.45 0.72 -5.58
CA VAL A 28 4.75 1.10 -6.97
C VAL A 28 3.75 2.14 -7.48
N LYS A 29 2.45 1.95 -7.23
CA LYS A 29 1.41 2.90 -7.63
C LYS A 29 1.59 4.25 -6.96
N MET A 30 1.86 4.28 -5.66
CA MET A 30 2.08 5.51 -4.90
C MET A 30 3.31 6.27 -5.41
N ILE A 31 4.44 5.61 -5.63
CA ILE A 31 5.64 6.25 -6.19
C ILE A 31 5.33 6.86 -7.56
N LYS A 32 4.70 6.10 -8.47
CA LYS A 32 4.36 6.60 -9.81
C LYS A 32 3.41 7.80 -9.77
N LYS A 33 2.40 7.79 -8.88
CA LYS A 33 1.47 8.90 -8.76
C LYS A 33 2.15 10.14 -8.19
N LEU A 34 2.95 9.97 -7.14
CA LEU A 34 3.65 11.08 -6.48
C LEU A 34 4.78 11.66 -7.34
N ASP A 35 5.44 10.84 -8.16
CA ASP A 35 6.44 11.32 -9.14
C ASP A 35 5.84 12.34 -10.14
N ASN A 36 4.53 12.23 -10.43
CA ASN A 36 3.83 13.15 -11.33
C ASN A 36 3.20 14.37 -10.62
N LEU A 37 3.04 14.31 -9.30
CA LEU A 37 2.35 15.35 -8.52
C LEU A 37 3.31 16.25 -7.74
N LEU A 38 4.45 15.71 -7.31
CA LEU A 38 5.37 16.40 -6.42
C LEU A 38 6.54 17.02 -7.18
N GLU A 39 7.09 18.07 -6.57
CA GLU A 39 8.40 18.63 -6.94
C GLU A 39 9.52 17.66 -6.56
N VAL A 40 10.74 17.91 -7.07
CA VAL A 40 11.89 17.00 -6.98
C VAL A 40 12.14 16.50 -5.55
N GLU A 41 12.13 17.38 -4.56
CA GLU A 41 12.34 17.01 -3.16
C GLU A 41 11.24 16.08 -2.63
N GLY A 42 9.98 16.38 -2.98
CA GLY A 42 8.84 15.55 -2.63
C GLY A 42 8.92 14.15 -3.27
N ARG A 43 9.40 14.04 -4.52
CA ARG A 43 9.63 12.74 -5.19
C ARG A 43 10.66 11.90 -4.45
N VAL A 44 11.77 12.52 -4.03
CA VAL A 44 12.82 11.85 -3.25
C VAL A 44 12.25 11.35 -1.91
N ASN A 45 11.46 12.17 -1.22
CA ASN A 45 10.84 11.81 0.04
C ASN A 45 9.81 10.68 -0.12
N ALA A 46 8.97 10.73 -1.17
CA ALA A 46 8.04 9.66 -1.50
C ALA A 46 8.76 8.33 -1.76
N ARG A 47 9.86 8.36 -2.53
CA ARG A 47 10.68 7.16 -2.77
C ARG A 47 11.27 6.60 -1.48
N LYS A 48 11.80 7.45 -0.58
CA LYS A 48 12.28 7.03 0.75
C LYS A 48 11.17 6.46 1.63
N LEU A 49 9.94 6.96 1.49
CA LEU A 49 8.79 6.48 2.23
C LEU A 49 8.35 5.08 1.77
N PHE A 50 8.36 4.81 0.46
CA PHE A 50 7.77 3.58 -0.11
C PHE A 50 8.78 2.49 -0.49
N LEU A 51 10.05 2.80 -0.76
CA LEU A 51 11.09 1.81 -1.15
C LEU A 51 11.69 1.04 0.05
N VAL A 52 11.18 1.24 1.25
CA VAL A 52 11.58 0.46 2.43
C VAL A 52 11.12 -1.01 2.35
N PRO A 53 11.86 -1.94 2.96
CA PRO A 53 11.55 -3.38 2.93
C PRO A 53 10.43 -3.76 3.92
N VAL A 54 9.25 -3.18 3.71
CA VAL A 54 8.01 -3.46 4.46
C VAL A 54 7.15 -4.46 3.70
N PHE A 55 6.57 -5.45 4.38
CA PHE A 55 5.80 -6.51 3.71
C PHE A 55 4.35 -6.66 4.19
N THR A 56 3.94 -5.87 5.20
CA THR A 56 2.56 -5.91 5.71
C THR A 56 1.85 -4.58 5.48
N ILE A 57 0.53 -4.63 5.32
CA ILE A 57 -0.31 -3.43 5.18
C ILE A 57 -0.27 -2.61 6.47
N ALA A 58 -0.24 -3.29 7.63
CA ALA A 58 -0.20 -2.65 8.93
C ALA A 58 1.05 -1.77 9.11
N GLU A 59 2.23 -2.32 8.78
CA GLU A 59 3.50 -1.62 8.95
C GLU A 59 3.64 -0.47 7.94
N LEU A 60 3.22 -0.68 6.68
CA LEU A 60 3.20 0.39 5.68
C LEU A 60 2.23 1.52 6.08
N SER A 61 1.04 1.17 6.57
CA SER A 61 0.04 2.13 7.04
C SER A 61 0.55 2.95 8.22
N LYS A 62 1.19 2.30 9.21
CA LYS A 62 1.82 2.97 10.34
C LYS A 62 2.84 4.00 9.87
N ARG A 63 3.73 3.60 8.96
CA ARG A 63 4.77 4.48 8.41
C ARG A 63 4.19 5.71 7.72
N VAL A 64 3.16 5.55 6.89
CA VAL A 64 2.49 6.70 6.23
C VAL A 64 1.86 7.62 7.27
N ASN A 65 1.17 7.07 8.27
CA ASN A 65 0.55 7.87 9.33
C ASN A 65 1.57 8.68 10.14
N GLU A 66 2.77 8.14 10.37
CA GLU A 66 3.82 8.77 11.18
C GLU A 66 4.70 9.73 10.37
N SER A 67 5.07 9.35 9.14
CA SER A 67 6.10 10.05 8.36
C SER A 67 5.55 10.96 7.26
N ALA A 68 4.31 10.74 6.81
CA ALA A 68 3.68 11.53 5.75
C ALA A 68 2.15 11.59 5.93
N PRO A 69 1.64 12.09 7.07
CA PRO A 69 0.22 12.17 7.34
C PRO A 69 -0.57 12.97 6.30
N GLU A 70 0.08 13.91 5.61
CA GLU A 70 -0.50 14.73 4.56
C GLU A 70 -0.97 13.93 3.34
N ILE A 71 -0.34 12.78 3.04
CA ILE A 71 -0.77 11.90 1.93
C ILE A 71 -1.67 10.75 2.40
N LYS A 72 -2.06 10.72 3.69
CA LYS A 72 -2.81 9.61 4.30
C LYS A 72 -4.08 9.26 3.53
N THR A 73 -4.92 10.25 3.24
CA THR A 73 -6.19 10.02 2.52
C THR A 73 -5.95 9.44 1.13
N PHE A 74 -4.93 9.97 0.44
CA PHE A 74 -4.55 9.50 -0.88
C PHE A 74 -4.03 8.05 -0.84
N PHE A 75 -3.20 7.73 0.16
CA PHE A 75 -2.70 6.38 0.42
C PHE A 75 -3.82 5.37 0.69
N TYR A 76 -4.76 5.68 1.60
CA TYR A 76 -5.83 4.74 1.93
C TYR A 76 -6.79 4.51 0.77
N LYS A 77 -7.05 5.54 -0.05
CA LYS A 77 -7.81 5.38 -1.29
C LYS A 77 -7.13 4.39 -2.22
N GLU A 78 -5.82 4.53 -2.42
CA GLU A 78 -5.05 3.63 -3.29
C GLU A 78 -4.95 2.21 -2.73
N LEU A 79 -4.84 2.08 -1.40
CA LEU A 79 -4.85 0.79 -0.72
C LEU A 79 -6.16 0.06 -0.97
N ILE A 80 -7.30 0.73 -0.82
CA ILE A 80 -8.63 0.13 -1.06
C ILE A 80 -8.72 -0.34 -2.52
N THR A 81 -8.37 0.51 -3.49
CA THR A 81 -8.39 0.11 -4.91
C THR A 81 -7.46 -1.07 -5.19
N THR A 82 -6.29 -1.13 -4.55
CA THR A 82 -5.35 -2.24 -4.74
C THR A 82 -5.84 -3.54 -4.09
N ILE A 83 -6.58 -3.45 -2.99
CA ILE A 83 -7.25 -4.58 -2.36
C ILE A 83 -8.38 -5.10 -3.27
N ASP A 84 -9.23 -4.21 -3.79
CA ASP A 84 -10.32 -4.58 -4.71
C ASP A 84 -9.75 -5.27 -5.98
N GLU A 85 -8.61 -4.80 -6.50
CA GLU A 85 -7.90 -5.47 -7.60
C GLU A 85 -7.37 -6.86 -7.22
N ALA A 86 -6.88 -7.04 -6.00
CA ALA A 86 -6.46 -8.36 -5.51
C ALA A 86 -7.64 -9.32 -5.42
N GLU A 87 -8.77 -8.85 -4.86
CA GLU A 87 -10.02 -9.59 -4.76
C GLU A 87 -10.50 -10.07 -6.13
N SER A 88 -10.55 -9.18 -7.13
CA SER A 88 -11.00 -9.52 -8.49
C SER A 88 -10.16 -10.56 -9.24
N LYS A 89 -8.94 -10.86 -8.76
CA LYS A 89 -8.06 -11.88 -9.34
C LYS A 89 -8.11 -13.22 -8.62
N LEU A 90 -8.71 -13.26 -7.44
CA LEU A 90 -8.86 -14.45 -6.60
C LEU A 90 -10.24 -15.11 -6.75
N VAL A 91 -11.22 -14.38 -7.31
CA VAL A 91 -12.58 -14.84 -7.61
C VAL A 91 -12.73 -15.15 -9.10
#